data_AF-A0A9E3NXM1-F1
#
_entry.id   AF-A0A9E3NXM1-F1
#
_cell.length_a   1.000
_cell.length_b   1.000
_cell.length_c   1.000
_cell.angle_alpha   90.00
_cell.angle_beta   90.00
_cell.angle_gamma   90.00
#
_symmetry.space_group_name_H-M   'P 1'
#
loop_
_entity.id
_entity.type
_entity.pdbx_description
1 polymer ?
#
loop_
_entity_poly.entity_id
_entity_poly.type
_entity_poly.pdbx_seq_one_letter_code
_entity_poly.pdbx_strand_id
1 'polypeptide(L)'
;MRGLRAAFFVAIACAAGCNLIFGLEEQGLRPPEGDGGDGEVEAEAGPAARPAFEPCNADVDCVAPNGCYTPRCDTVLGACTYALCPSKARACAAGVCDTTTFTCKGERPYGFDTTSYAVIGATSGCGPNASACVAAVFPYVFLGTRDEVVALRVDDLLAKVPSKVAIADMTTRPMQIVASGRRLWVIGAVQGTAPPYQLPVAVVDVPSDPTAPLAAKVSLFTYPFPSATGLPAPGGALYLAYADPAEAFPAARLTPPLPARGRLGAASAADAGVFDGGADPEATHTMYRAAGVPPGAALVASSGERLVTYRFPGTYNLITGPGSTTAATQNDQGIQPPPPAYAAPRFAQGPDGVVVSIGPVNADPPPPPLPALPDCNCRSSQRLQWALPNATATTLDVGRIHEPETYLTPQIPLAPCHVCDPTYVTLPALAAWIDARTVLTAAPASGGFGADRDLTAVRMLARDPSEASPMRRKVTLPTDRPRGSFTADRVALTSAAGFGYLVLADGQGNDVKLSIFDPRCDVLVDAGQ
;
A
#
# COMPACT_ATOMS: atom_id res chain seq x y z
N MET A 1 -17.13 4.85 75.20
CA MET A 1 -18.19 4.14 74.45
C MET A 1 -17.51 3.61 73.18
N ARG A 2 -17.19 2.32 73.04
CA ARG A 2 -18.07 1.22 72.55
C ARG A 2 -18.82 1.65 71.26
N GLY A 3 -18.72 1.03 70.09
CA GLY A 3 -18.07 -0.18 69.53
C GLY A 3 -17.95 -0.01 67.99
N LEU A 4 -17.11 -0.71 67.22
CA LEU A 4 -16.92 -2.14 66.95
C LEU A 4 -17.72 -2.68 65.73
N ARG A 5 -16.98 -2.95 64.62
CA ARG A 5 -17.17 -3.95 63.51
C ARG A 5 -18.37 -3.75 62.55
N ALA A 6 -18.33 -4.08 61.25
CA ALA A 6 -17.56 -5.04 60.42
C ALA A 6 -17.45 -4.49 58.97
N ALA A 7 -16.31 -4.51 58.29
CA ALA A 7 -15.76 -5.60 57.47
C ALA A 7 -16.70 -6.16 56.38
N PHE A 8 -16.54 -5.69 55.15
CA PHE A 8 -16.72 -6.49 53.93
C PHE A 8 -15.66 -6.07 52.89
N PHE A 9 -14.63 -6.90 52.75
CA PHE A 9 -13.62 -6.82 51.71
C PHE A 9 -14.18 -7.51 50.45
N VAL A 10 -14.28 -6.80 49.33
CA VAL A 10 -14.30 -7.41 48.00
C VAL A 10 -13.25 -6.68 47.17
N ALA A 11 -12.09 -7.29 47.06
CA ALA A 11 -11.05 -6.88 46.13
C ALA A 11 -11.44 -7.38 44.73
N ILE A 12 -11.91 -6.46 43.87
CA ILE A 12 -12.01 -6.72 42.44
C ILE A 12 -10.68 -6.26 41.83
N ALA A 13 -9.82 -7.23 41.53
CA ALA A 13 -8.70 -7.05 40.65
C ALA A 13 -9.25 -6.94 39.21
N CYS A 14 -9.43 -5.72 38.71
CA CYS A 14 -9.61 -5.49 37.28
C CYS A 14 -8.23 -5.61 36.63
N ALA A 15 -7.99 -6.76 36.01
CA ALA A 15 -6.92 -6.95 35.05
C ALA A 15 -7.06 -5.90 33.95
N ALA A 16 -6.00 -5.09 33.76
CA ALA A 16 -5.79 -4.32 32.56
C ALA A 16 -5.59 -5.32 31.41
N GLY A 17 -6.69 -5.64 30.70
CA GLY A 17 -6.64 -6.38 29.45
C GLY A 17 -6.00 -5.52 28.38
N CYS A 18 -4.72 -5.78 28.10
CA CYS A 18 -4.06 -5.22 26.94
C CYS A 18 -4.79 -5.65 25.66
N ASN A 19 -5.11 -4.63 24.87
CA ASN A 19 -5.27 -4.59 23.41
C ASN A 19 -4.69 -5.80 22.68
N LEU A 20 -5.43 -6.28 21.67
CA LEU A 20 -4.94 -6.41 20.28
C LEU A 20 -6.13 -6.74 19.39
N ILE A 21 -6.57 -5.71 18.66
CA ILE A 21 -7.51 -5.78 17.55
C ILE A 21 -6.64 -6.09 16.33
N PHE A 22 -6.79 -7.28 15.75
CA PHE A 22 -6.20 -7.63 14.45
C PHE A 22 -7.31 -8.11 13.52
N GLY A 23 -7.34 -7.51 12.33
CA GLY A 23 -8.44 -7.55 11.38
C GLY A 23 -8.66 -8.96 10.81
N LEU A 24 -9.87 -9.47 11.01
CA LEU A 24 -10.39 -10.70 10.42
C LEU A 24 -11.55 -10.33 9.51
N GLU A 25 -11.42 -10.63 8.22
CA GLU A 25 -12.40 -11.43 7.46
C GLU A 25 -11.79 -11.88 6.12
N GLU A 26 -11.07 -13.01 6.12
CA GLU A 26 -11.19 -13.98 5.03
C GLU A 26 -12.32 -14.93 5.45
N GLN A 27 -13.54 -14.71 4.95
CA GLN A 27 -14.61 -15.68 5.16
C GLN A 27 -14.22 -17.00 4.49
N GLY A 28 -13.93 -18.00 5.31
CA GLY A 28 -13.79 -19.38 4.86
C GLY A 28 -15.07 -19.85 4.19
N LEU A 29 -15.04 -19.97 2.87
CA LEU A 29 -15.89 -20.92 2.17
C LEU A 29 -15.45 -22.31 2.62
N ARG A 30 -16.21 -22.90 3.55
CA ARG A 30 -16.17 -24.37 3.74
C ARG A 30 -16.37 -25.02 2.36
N PRO A 31 -15.52 -25.96 1.93
CA PRO A 31 -15.87 -26.79 0.79
C PRO A 31 -17.18 -27.53 1.13
N PRO A 32 -18.11 -27.70 0.18
CA PRO A 32 -19.26 -28.58 0.41
C PRO A 32 -18.73 -29.97 0.73
N GLU A 33 -19.24 -30.57 1.81
CA GLU A 33 -19.08 -31.99 2.09
C GLU A 33 -19.67 -32.75 0.91
N GLY A 34 -18.80 -33.15 -0.02
CA GLY A 34 -19.12 -34.01 -1.15
C GLY A 34 -19.00 -35.46 -0.70
N ASP A 35 -20.15 -36.13 -0.67
CA ASP A 35 -20.30 -37.57 -0.46
C ASP A 35 -19.41 -38.39 -1.40
N GLY A 36 -19.02 -39.57 -0.91
CA GLY A 36 -17.94 -40.42 -1.43
C GLY A 36 -18.03 -40.85 -2.89
N GLY A 37 -16.84 -41.10 -3.45
CA GLY A 37 -16.62 -41.58 -4.80
C GLY A 37 -15.16 -41.97 -4.97
N ASP A 38 -14.83 -43.18 -4.53
CA ASP A 38 -13.48 -43.74 -4.53
C ASP A 38 -13.03 -43.99 -5.97
N GLY A 39 -12.03 -43.24 -6.42
CA GLY A 39 -11.34 -43.45 -7.69
C GLY A 39 -9.86 -43.12 -7.51
N GLU A 40 -9.08 -44.10 -7.09
CA GLU A 40 -7.61 -44.02 -7.05
C GLU A 40 -7.07 -43.77 -8.46
N VAL A 41 -6.49 -42.58 -8.67
CA VAL A 41 -5.58 -42.31 -9.76
C VAL A 41 -4.24 -41.94 -9.12
N GLU A 42 -3.26 -42.82 -9.27
CA GLU A 42 -1.87 -42.57 -8.88
C GLU A 42 -1.33 -41.39 -9.70
N ALA A 43 -1.34 -40.20 -9.12
CA ALA A 43 -0.59 -39.06 -9.64
C ALA A 43 0.81 -39.09 -9.01
N GLU A 44 1.84 -39.23 -9.86
CA GLU A 44 3.23 -39.07 -9.47
C GLU A 44 3.42 -37.75 -8.72
N ALA A 45 3.84 -37.86 -7.46
CA ALA A 45 4.20 -36.72 -6.63
C ALA A 45 5.47 -36.07 -7.19
N GLY A 46 5.30 -35.02 -8.00
CA GLY A 46 6.33 -34.01 -8.16
C GLY A 46 6.72 -33.43 -6.79
N PRO A 47 7.94 -32.89 -6.61
CA PRO A 47 8.39 -32.39 -5.32
C PRO A 47 7.41 -31.33 -4.83
N ALA A 48 6.64 -31.68 -3.80
CA ALA A 48 5.71 -30.77 -3.16
C ALA A 48 6.49 -29.53 -2.75
N ALA A 49 6.18 -28.39 -3.38
CA ALA A 49 6.73 -27.11 -2.98
C ALA A 49 6.45 -26.94 -1.50
N ARG A 50 7.50 -26.85 -0.67
CA ARG A 50 7.34 -26.50 0.74
C ARG A 50 6.45 -25.25 0.80
N PRO A 51 5.44 -25.20 1.69
CA PRO A 51 4.70 -23.97 1.90
C PRO A 51 5.70 -22.85 2.20
N ALA A 52 5.57 -21.72 1.51
CA ALA A 52 6.51 -20.60 1.62
C ALA A 52 6.51 -19.92 3.01
N PHE A 53 5.63 -20.38 3.90
CA PHE A 53 5.37 -19.85 5.22
C PHE A 53 5.20 -21.01 6.20
N GLU A 54 5.72 -20.82 7.41
CA GLU A 54 5.47 -21.74 8.53
C GLU A 54 4.04 -21.48 9.02
N PRO A 55 3.11 -22.44 8.85
CA PRO A 55 1.72 -22.24 9.22
C PRO A 55 1.58 -22.18 10.73
N CYS A 56 0.69 -21.34 11.24
CA CYS A 56 0.43 -21.21 12.66
C CYS A 56 -1.04 -20.89 12.93
N ASN A 57 -1.51 -21.24 14.12
CA ASN A 57 -2.79 -20.82 14.66
C ASN A 57 -2.63 -19.94 15.90
N ALA A 58 -1.49 -20.03 16.59
CA ALA A 58 -1.14 -19.22 17.75
C ALA A 58 0.37 -18.95 17.83
N ASP A 59 0.77 -17.95 18.61
CA ASP A 59 2.18 -17.56 18.78
C ASP A 59 3.09 -18.71 19.23
N VAL A 60 2.54 -19.68 19.99
CA VAL A 60 3.28 -20.84 20.49
C VAL A 60 3.70 -21.80 19.37
N ASP A 61 3.03 -21.75 18.22
CA ASP A 61 3.34 -22.58 17.05
C ASP A 61 4.60 -22.07 16.33
N CYS A 62 5.03 -20.83 16.60
CA CYS A 62 6.10 -20.17 15.87
C CYS A 62 7.44 -20.26 16.62
N VAL A 63 8.45 -20.82 15.97
CA VAL A 63 9.80 -20.96 16.54
C VAL A 63 10.71 -19.85 16.01
N ALA A 64 11.32 -19.08 16.91
CA ALA A 64 12.27 -18.03 16.54
C ALA A 64 13.56 -18.63 15.96
N PRO A 65 14.11 -18.05 14.87
CA PRO A 65 15.40 -18.49 14.32
C PRO A 65 16.55 -18.35 15.33
N ASN A 66 16.48 -17.33 16.18
CA ASN A 66 17.44 -17.08 17.26
C ASN A 66 16.85 -16.13 18.32
N GLY A 67 17.60 -15.87 19.39
CA GLY A 67 17.13 -15.05 20.53
C GLY A 67 16.93 -13.56 20.24
N CYS A 68 17.29 -13.07 19.04
CA CYS A 68 16.98 -11.71 18.62
C CYS A 68 15.59 -11.55 18.02
N TYR A 69 14.97 -12.64 17.56
CA TYR A 69 13.64 -12.58 16.95
C TYR A 69 12.58 -12.96 17.97
N THR A 70 11.51 -12.16 18.01
CA THR A 70 10.30 -12.53 18.73
C THR A 70 9.30 -13.07 17.72
N PRO A 71 8.91 -14.35 17.80
CA PRO A 71 7.96 -14.95 16.89
C PRO A 71 6.54 -14.53 17.28
N ARG A 72 5.69 -14.33 16.28
CA ARG A 72 4.25 -14.10 16.41
C ARG A 72 3.52 -14.82 15.30
N CYS A 73 2.37 -15.40 15.61
CA CYS A 73 1.48 -15.91 14.59
C CYS A 73 0.65 -14.75 14.04
N ASP A 74 0.78 -14.48 12.74
CA ASP A 74 -0.19 -13.68 12.03
C ASP A 74 -1.39 -14.59 11.75
N THR A 75 -2.41 -14.51 12.61
CA THR A 75 -3.61 -15.34 12.49
C THR A 75 -4.47 -14.98 11.28
N VAL A 76 -4.21 -13.84 10.61
CA VAL A 76 -4.86 -13.44 9.36
C VAL A 76 -4.23 -14.19 8.20
N LEU A 77 -2.89 -14.23 8.18
CA LEU A 77 -2.14 -14.96 7.15
C LEU A 77 -1.99 -16.45 7.46
N GLY A 78 -2.36 -16.88 8.67
CA GLY A 78 -2.10 -18.23 9.19
C GLY A 78 -0.62 -18.57 9.18
N ALA A 79 0.26 -17.58 9.38
CA ALA A 79 1.70 -17.69 9.14
C ALA A 79 2.54 -17.02 10.22
N CYS A 80 3.68 -17.63 10.56
CA CYS A 80 4.61 -17.02 11.51
C CYS A 80 5.22 -15.74 10.95
N THR A 81 5.41 -14.76 11.82
CA THR A 81 6.09 -13.49 11.56
C THR A 81 7.09 -13.23 12.68
N TYR A 82 8.15 -12.48 12.39
CA TYR A 82 9.22 -12.23 13.35
C TYR A 82 9.55 -10.75 13.41
N ALA A 83 9.61 -10.23 14.63
CA ALA A 83 10.12 -8.88 14.90
C ALA A 83 11.53 -8.98 15.46
N LEU A 84 12.45 -8.15 14.95
CA LEU A 84 13.82 -8.07 15.44
C LEU A 84 13.89 -7.17 16.67
N CYS A 85 14.32 -7.75 17.79
CA CYS A 85 14.51 -7.08 19.07
C CYS A 85 13.41 -6.07 19.46
N PRO A 86 12.12 -6.44 19.39
CA PRO A 86 11.06 -5.58 19.89
C PRO A 86 11.22 -5.40 21.40
N SER A 87 11.00 -4.18 21.90
CA SER A 87 10.98 -3.99 23.36
C SER A 87 9.81 -4.75 23.97
N LYS A 88 10.12 -5.52 25.03
CA LYS A 88 9.10 -6.24 25.81
C LYS A 88 8.48 -5.36 26.90
N ALA A 89 9.13 -4.25 27.24
CA ALA A 89 8.81 -3.46 28.42
C ALA A 89 8.27 -2.05 28.10
N ARG A 90 8.53 -1.53 26.91
CA ARG A 90 8.18 -0.16 26.53
C ARG A 90 7.62 -0.13 25.12
N ALA A 91 6.48 0.55 24.96
CA ALA A 91 6.05 0.94 23.63
C ALA A 91 7.16 1.79 22.99
N CYS A 92 7.42 1.60 21.70
CA CYS A 92 8.32 2.47 20.92
C CYS A 92 9.75 2.48 21.37
N ALA A 93 10.23 1.31 21.79
CA ALA A 93 11.63 1.04 21.96
C ALA A 93 11.98 -0.22 21.19
N ALA A 94 13.20 -0.26 20.67
CA ALA A 94 13.78 -1.44 20.04
C ALA A 94 15.17 -1.65 20.61
N GLY A 95 15.57 -2.91 20.73
CA GLY A 95 16.95 -3.30 21.01
C GLY A 95 17.74 -3.47 19.72
N VAL A 96 19.05 -3.66 19.87
CA VAL A 96 19.92 -4.07 18.77
C VAL A 96 20.28 -5.54 18.98
N CYS A 97 20.22 -6.33 17.91
CA CYS A 97 20.65 -7.72 17.95
C CYS A 97 22.18 -7.80 18.02
N ASP A 98 22.69 -8.41 19.08
CA ASP A 98 24.09 -8.81 19.15
C ASP A 98 24.29 -10.06 18.30
N THR A 99 24.96 -9.90 17.16
CA THR A 99 25.16 -10.97 16.17
C THR A 99 26.12 -12.07 16.63
N THR A 100 26.82 -11.89 17.75
CA THR A 100 27.72 -12.90 18.31
C THR A 100 26.98 -13.79 19.33
N THR A 101 26.14 -13.18 20.16
CA THR A 101 25.39 -13.89 21.20
C THR A 101 23.96 -14.24 20.80
N PHE A 102 23.47 -13.70 19.68
CA PHE A 102 22.08 -13.76 19.25
C PHE A 102 21.09 -13.34 20.33
N THR A 103 21.42 -12.26 21.05
CA THR A 103 20.57 -11.68 22.10
C THR A 103 20.31 -10.20 21.82
N CYS A 104 19.13 -9.73 22.22
CA CYS A 104 18.80 -8.31 22.14
C CYS A 104 19.47 -7.53 23.27
N LYS A 105 20.14 -6.43 22.94
CA LYS A 105 20.80 -5.54 23.89
C LYS A 105 20.45 -4.07 23.63
N GLY A 106 20.57 -3.26 24.68
CA GLY A 106 20.57 -1.80 24.57
C GLY A 106 19.28 -1.22 24.00
N GLU A 107 18.12 -1.60 24.56
CA GLU A 107 16.83 -1.02 24.18
C GLU A 107 16.87 0.52 24.26
N ARG A 108 16.47 1.19 23.18
CA ARG A 108 16.37 2.65 23.11
C ARG A 108 15.00 3.08 22.59
N PRO A 109 14.42 4.14 23.15
CA PRO A 109 13.19 4.71 22.63
C PRO A 109 13.44 5.32 21.24
N TYR A 110 12.42 5.28 20.40
CA TYR A 110 12.37 5.93 19.11
C TYR A 110 11.06 6.73 18.95
N GLY A 111 11.03 7.65 18.00
CA GLY A 111 9.88 8.52 17.75
C GLY A 111 8.94 7.99 16.67
N PHE A 112 7.93 8.79 16.32
CA PHE A 112 7.04 8.52 15.18
C PHE A 112 7.82 8.26 13.88
N ASP A 113 8.86 9.06 13.62
CA ASP A 113 9.92 8.79 12.64
C ASP A 113 11.00 7.98 13.37
N THR A 114 11.03 6.67 13.12
CA THR A 114 11.85 5.71 13.87
C THR A 114 13.32 5.84 13.47
N THR A 115 13.57 5.77 12.16
CA THR A 115 14.87 5.97 11.56
C THR A 115 14.73 6.39 10.10
N SER A 116 15.80 7.00 9.61
CA SER A 116 15.93 7.32 8.22
C SER A 116 17.38 7.30 7.76
N TYR A 117 17.60 6.76 6.57
CA TYR A 117 18.93 6.56 6.00
C TYR A 117 18.91 6.66 4.47
N ALA A 118 20.08 6.97 3.90
CA ALA A 118 20.28 6.96 2.47
C ALA A 118 20.52 5.54 1.95
N VAL A 119 19.92 5.22 0.81
CA VAL A 119 20.10 3.98 0.05
C VAL A 119 21.01 4.31 -1.12
N ILE A 120 22.31 4.27 -0.84
CA ILE A 120 23.36 4.65 -1.80
C ILE A 120 23.30 3.74 -3.03
N GLY A 121 23.32 4.34 -4.22
CA GLY A 121 23.37 3.63 -5.50
C GLY A 121 22.04 2.99 -5.93
N ALA A 122 20.91 3.44 -5.38
CA ALA A 122 19.59 3.03 -5.83
C ALA A 122 18.93 4.15 -6.65
N THR A 123 18.49 3.85 -7.87
CA THR A 123 17.85 4.79 -8.79
C THR A 123 16.51 4.33 -9.28
N SER A 124 15.41 5.01 -8.91
CA SER A 124 14.06 4.59 -9.26
C SER A 124 13.92 4.35 -10.77
N GLY A 125 13.56 3.12 -11.15
CA GLY A 125 13.59 2.64 -12.54
C GLY A 125 12.24 2.58 -13.26
N CYS A 126 11.12 2.71 -12.54
CA CYS A 126 9.77 2.38 -13.01
C CYS A 126 9.10 3.49 -13.84
N GLY A 127 9.88 4.14 -14.70
CA GLY A 127 9.45 5.34 -15.42
C GLY A 127 9.26 6.54 -14.47
N PRO A 128 8.36 7.48 -14.80
CA PRO A 128 8.17 8.67 -13.97
C PRO A 128 7.59 8.31 -12.60
N ASN A 129 6.63 7.39 -12.49
CA ASN A 129 5.95 7.24 -11.21
C ASN A 129 6.78 6.49 -10.13
N ALA A 130 7.46 7.21 -9.23
CA ALA A 130 8.18 6.60 -8.10
C ALA A 130 7.31 5.68 -7.23
N SER A 131 6.01 5.96 -7.10
CA SER A 131 5.08 5.08 -6.36
C SER A 131 4.84 3.73 -7.04
N ALA A 132 5.10 3.61 -8.34
CA ALA A 132 5.11 2.31 -9.03
C ALA A 132 6.36 1.49 -8.71
N CYS A 133 7.36 2.09 -8.06
CA CYS A 133 8.68 1.52 -7.87
C CYS A 133 8.98 1.14 -6.42
N VAL A 134 7.99 1.23 -5.55
CA VAL A 134 8.16 0.94 -4.13
C VAL A 134 7.00 0.09 -3.67
N ALA A 135 7.31 -1.01 -3.01
CA ALA A 135 6.34 -1.86 -2.35
C ALA A 135 6.94 -2.38 -1.05
N ALA A 136 6.12 -2.66 -0.05
CA ALA A 136 6.57 -3.25 1.20
C ALA A 136 5.85 -4.56 1.47
N VAL A 137 6.63 -5.56 1.88
CA VAL A 137 6.13 -6.81 2.45
C VAL A 137 7.03 -7.10 3.63
N PHE A 138 6.51 -6.90 4.83
CA PHE A 138 7.32 -6.94 6.05
C PHE A 138 8.04 -8.29 6.17
N PRO A 139 9.35 -8.29 6.50
CA PRO A 139 10.18 -7.17 6.98
C PRO A 139 11.02 -6.46 5.92
N TYR A 140 10.58 -6.46 4.66
CA TYR A 140 11.31 -5.85 3.56
C TYR A 140 10.55 -4.67 2.94
N VAL A 141 11.31 -3.64 2.56
CA VAL A 141 10.90 -2.64 1.59
C VAL A 141 11.64 -2.91 0.30
N PHE A 142 10.91 -3.02 -0.81
CA PHE A 142 11.46 -3.27 -2.13
C PHE A 142 11.49 -1.97 -2.93
N LEU A 143 12.64 -1.67 -3.49
CA LEU A 143 12.87 -0.53 -4.35
C LEU A 143 13.22 -1.03 -5.75
N GLY A 144 12.40 -0.69 -6.74
CA GLY A 144 12.71 -0.89 -8.14
C GLY A 144 13.75 0.12 -8.57
N THR A 145 14.91 -0.35 -8.98
CA THR A 145 15.93 0.49 -9.59
C THR A 145 15.86 0.39 -11.12
N ARG A 146 16.63 1.24 -11.82
CA ARG A 146 16.78 1.18 -13.27
C ARG A 146 17.18 -0.22 -13.76
N ASP A 147 17.99 -0.92 -12.97
CA ASP A 147 18.65 -2.15 -13.40
C ASP A 147 18.15 -3.39 -12.64
N GLU A 148 17.64 -3.26 -11.42
CA GLU A 148 17.27 -4.39 -10.57
C GLU A 148 16.18 -4.04 -9.55
N VAL A 149 15.80 -5.00 -8.70
CA VAL A 149 14.98 -4.76 -7.51
C VAL A 149 15.85 -4.95 -6.27
N VAL A 150 15.95 -3.91 -5.44
CA VAL A 150 16.70 -3.94 -4.19
C VAL A 150 15.74 -4.21 -3.04
N ALA A 151 15.97 -5.29 -2.29
CA ALA A 151 15.29 -5.53 -1.02
C ALA A 151 16.06 -4.89 0.13
N LEU A 152 15.37 -4.10 0.95
CA LEU A 152 15.91 -3.49 2.16
C LEU A 152 15.24 -4.12 3.38
N ARG A 153 16.03 -4.67 4.28
CA ARG A 153 15.53 -5.11 5.58
C ARG A 153 15.23 -3.91 6.47
N VAL A 154 14.02 -3.88 7.00
CA VAL A 154 13.47 -2.78 7.83
C VAL A 154 13.01 -3.25 9.22
N ASP A 155 13.49 -4.41 9.65
CA ASP A 155 13.22 -4.97 10.97
C ASP A 155 14.06 -4.32 12.10
N ASP A 156 15.21 -3.73 11.78
CA ASP A 156 15.97 -2.89 12.72
C ASP A 156 15.54 -1.41 12.65
N LEU A 157 14.69 -1.00 13.59
CA LEU A 157 14.15 0.36 13.69
C LEU A 157 15.18 1.40 14.18
N LEU A 158 16.37 0.99 14.61
CA LEU A 158 17.46 1.88 15.03
C LEU A 158 18.60 1.97 14.01
N ALA A 159 18.55 1.16 12.95
CA ALA A 159 19.57 1.12 11.91
C ALA A 159 19.80 2.51 11.30
N LYS A 160 21.08 2.87 11.11
CA LYS A 160 21.50 4.11 10.43
C LYS A 160 21.97 3.89 8.99
N VAL A 161 22.04 2.63 8.57
CA VAL A 161 22.46 2.20 7.24
C VAL A 161 21.50 1.11 6.81
N PRO A 162 21.05 1.10 5.53
CA PRO A 162 20.21 0.04 5.02
C PRO A 162 20.93 -1.31 5.04
N SER A 163 20.22 -2.37 5.44
CA SER A 163 20.65 -3.75 5.22
C SER A 163 20.06 -4.24 3.90
N LYS A 164 20.87 -4.21 2.83
CA LYS A 164 20.48 -4.68 1.50
C LYS A 164 20.50 -6.21 1.46
N VAL A 165 19.46 -6.80 0.88
CA VAL A 165 19.36 -8.24 0.66
C VAL A 165 19.24 -8.48 -0.84
N ALA A 166 20.08 -9.40 -1.34
CA ALA A 166 20.03 -9.81 -2.74
C ALA A 166 18.77 -10.65 -2.99
N ILE A 167 18.15 -10.44 -4.15
CA ILE A 167 17.08 -11.30 -4.65
C ILE A 167 17.70 -12.17 -5.74
N ALA A 168 17.86 -13.46 -5.46
CA ALA A 168 18.37 -14.41 -6.43
C ALA A 168 17.44 -14.50 -7.65
N ASP A 169 18.02 -14.78 -8.82
CA ASP A 169 17.30 -15.07 -10.07
C ASP A 169 16.39 -13.95 -10.60
N MET A 170 16.52 -12.72 -10.08
CA MET A 170 15.81 -11.56 -10.60
C MET A 170 16.46 -11.07 -11.90
N THR A 171 15.86 -11.40 -13.05
CA THR A 171 16.32 -10.93 -14.37
C THR A 171 15.41 -9.87 -14.99
N THR A 172 14.28 -9.55 -14.35
CA THR A 172 13.28 -8.60 -14.85
C THR A 172 13.60 -7.20 -14.35
N ARG A 173 13.78 -6.24 -15.27
CA ARG A 173 13.85 -4.82 -14.93
C ARG A 173 12.46 -4.31 -14.55
N PRO A 174 12.28 -3.67 -13.37
CA PRO A 174 10.96 -3.29 -12.89
C PRO A 174 10.42 -2.07 -13.64
N MET A 175 9.23 -2.20 -14.23
CA MET A 175 8.36 -1.08 -14.62
C MET A 175 7.27 -0.81 -13.60
N GLN A 176 6.91 -1.82 -12.81
CA GLN A 176 6.03 -1.68 -11.67
C GLN A 176 6.33 -2.79 -10.66
N ILE A 177 6.23 -2.46 -9.38
CA ILE A 177 6.31 -3.41 -8.28
C ILE A 177 5.01 -3.34 -7.49
N VAL A 178 4.42 -4.49 -7.18
CA VAL A 178 3.15 -4.61 -6.48
C VAL A 178 3.30 -5.60 -5.32
N ALA A 179 3.01 -5.16 -4.10
CA ALA A 179 2.84 -6.06 -2.97
C ALA A 179 1.41 -6.61 -2.97
N SER A 180 1.27 -7.92 -2.88
CA SER A 180 -0.02 -8.60 -2.73
C SER A 180 0.12 -9.75 -1.73
N GLY A 181 -0.48 -9.60 -0.55
CA GLY A 181 -0.24 -10.50 0.58
C GLY A 181 1.24 -10.58 0.94
N ARG A 182 1.80 -11.80 1.01
CA ARG A 182 3.23 -12.06 1.23
C ARG A 182 4.06 -12.15 -0.05
N ARG A 183 3.53 -11.70 -1.19
CA ARG A 183 4.22 -11.77 -2.48
C ARG A 183 4.56 -10.39 -2.99
N LEU A 184 5.76 -10.30 -3.54
CA LEU A 184 6.15 -9.19 -4.39
C LEU A 184 5.97 -9.61 -5.85
N TRP A 185 5.27 -8.80 -6.61
CA TRP A 185 5.15 -8.93 -8.05
C TRP A 185 5.97 -7.83 -8.71
N VAL A 186 6.77 -8.22 -9.70
CA VAL A 186 7.59 -7.29 -10.50
C VAL A 186 7.15 -7.43 -11.94
N ILE A 187 6.59 -6.37 -12.49
CA ILE A 187 6.13 -6.30 -13.88
C ILE A 187 7.19 -5.52 -14.64
N GLY A 188 7.78 -6.13 -15.66
CA GLY A 188 8.75 -5.46 -16.50
C GLY A 188 8.14 -4.71 -17.67
N ALA A 189 9.01 -4.10 -18.49
CA ALA A 189 8.57 -3.40 -19.69
C ALA A 189 8.01 -4.38 -20.72
N VAL A 190 6.91 -3.99 -21.35
CA VAL A 190 6.43 -4.66 -22.56
C VAL A 190 7.46 -4.47 -23.67
N GLN A 191 7.90 -5.58 -24.25
CA GLN A 191 8.95 -5.63 -25.27
C GLN A 191 8.36 -5.98 -26.64
N GLY A 192 8.95 -5.43 -27.70
CA GLY A 192 8.49 -5.59 -29.08
C GLY A 192 7.91 -4.32 -29.66
N THR A 193 7.86 -4.23 -31.00
CA THR A 193 7.34 -3.07 -31.73
C THR A 193 5.93 -3.29 -32.29
N ALA A 194 5.46 -4.54 -32.30
CA ALA A 194 4.12 -4.93 -32.72
C ALA A 194 3.68 -6.20 -31.95
N PRO A 195 2.36 -6.46 -31.82
CA PRO A 195 1.86 -7.70 -31.23
C PRO A 195 2.28 -8.94 -32.04
N PRO A 196 2.49 -10.11 -31.39
CA PRO A 196 2.51 -10.30 -29.94
C PRO A 196 3.76 -9.67 -29.29
N TYR A 197 3.54 -8.91 -28.22
CA TYR A 197 4.60 -8.39 -27.38
C TYR A 197 5.10 -9.46 -26.40
N GLN A 198 6.19 -9.17 -25.71
CA GLN A 198 6.72 -9.99 -24.61
C GLN A 198 6.65 -9.20 -23.31
N LEU A 199 6.11 -9.80 -22.27
CA LEU A 199 5.97 -9.20 -20.94
C LEU A 199 6.65 -10.10 -19.89
N PRO A 200 7.81 -9.69 -19.36
CA PRO A 200 8.41 -10.39 -18.23
C PRO A 200 7.68 -10.02 -16.93
N VAL A 201 7.27 -11.03 -16.17
CA VAL A 201 6.67 -10.89 -14.84
C VAL A 201 7.46 -11.77 -13.88
N ALA A 202 7.93 -11.20 -12.77
CA ALA A 202 8.57 -11.96 -11.71
C ALA A 202 7.73 -11.96 -10.44
N VAL A 203 7.78 -13.06 -9.71
CA VAL A 203 7.19 -13.19 -8.36
C VAL A 203 8.27 -13.56 -7.36
N VAL A 204 8.27 -12.89 -6.21
CA VAL A 204 9.10 -13.21 -5.04
C VAL A 204 8.16 -13.56 -3.90
N ASP A 205 8.21 -14.80 -3.45
CA ASP A 205 7.53 -15.22 -2.22
C ASP A 205 8.37 -14.75 -1.03
N VAL A 206 7.82 -13.87 -0.18
CA VAL A 206 8.56 -13.34 0.98
C VAL A 206 8.43 -14.33 2.14
N PRO A 207 9.54 -14.98 2.55
CA PRO A 207 9.51 -15.98 3.60
C PRO A 207 9.12 -15.35 4.94
N SER A 208 8.44 -16.14 5.77
CA SER A 208 8.15 -15.75 7.14
C SER A 208 9.44 -15.40 7.90
N ASP A 209 10.45 -16.27 7.80
CA ASP A 209 11.77 -16.08 8.39
C ASP A 209 12.58 -15.00 7.63
N PRO A 210 12.92 -13.86 8.27
CA PRO A 210 13.71 -12.79 7.64
C PRO A 210 15.17 -13.16 7.30
N THR A 211 15.64 -14.31 7.77
CA THR A 211 16.99 -14.81 7.49
C THR A 211 17.04 -15.70 6.25
N ALA A 212 15.90 -16.17 5.77
CA ALA A 212 15.82 -16.97 4.56
C ALA A 212 16.16 -16.12 3.32
N PRO A 213 16.81 -16.72 2.30
CA PRO A 213 17.15 -16.01 1.07
C PRO A 213 15.89 -15.66 0.27
N LEU A 214 15.94 -14.52 -0.42
CA LEU A 214 14.91 -14.13 -1.38
C LEU A 214 15.28 -14.64 -2.76
N ALA A 215 14.32 -15.23 -3.46
CA ALA A 215 14.49 -15.71 -4.84
C ALA A 215 13.28 -15.34 -5.68
N ALA A 216 13.53 -14.92 -6.92
CA ALA A 216 12.51 -14.59 -7.89
C ALA A 216 12.22 -15.77 -8.80
N LYS A 217 10.94 -15.98 -9.13
CA LYS A 217 10.52 -16.83 -10.24
C LYS A 217 10.08 -15.92 -11.37
N VAL A 218 10.80 -15.96 -12.49
CA VAL A 218 10.53 -15.12 -13.65
C VAL A 218 9.78 -15.90 -14.71
N SER A 219 8.70 -15.31 -15.21
CA SER A 219 7.87 -15.80 -16.29
C SER A 219 7.92 -14.82 -17.45
N LEU A 220 8.05 -15.32 -18.66
CA LEU A 220 7.95 -14.52 -19.87
C LEU A 220 6.62 -14.81 -20.57
N PHE A 221 5.74 -13.82 -20.66
CA PHE A 221 4.45 -13.97 -21.30
C PHE A 221 4.43 -13.37 -22.70
N THR A 222 3.90 -14.12 -23.66
CA THR A 222 3.38 -13.53 -24.90
C THR A 222 2.15 -12.69 -24.56
N TYR A 223 2.17 -11.40 -24.88
CA TYR A 223 1.21 -10.40 -24.40
C TYR A 223 0.63 -9.55 -25.56
N PRO A 224 -0.69 -9.28 -25.61
CA PRO A 224 -1.31 -8.70 -26.81
C PRO A 224 -1.33 -7.16 -26.82
N PHE A 225 -0.95 -6.49 -25.72
CA PHE A 225 -1.07 -5.04 -25.57
C PHE A 225 0.28 -4.36 -25.40
N PRO A 226 0.41 -3.06 -25.75
CA PRO A 226 1.68 -2.34 -25.69
C PRO A 226 2.10 -1.92 -24.26
N SER A 227 1.22 -2.04 -23.28
CA SER A 227 1.51 -1.72 -21.88
C SER A 227 0.74 -2.64 -20.92
N ALA A 228 1.20 -2.73 -19.68
CA ALA A 228 0.56 -3.53 -18.65
C ALA A 228 0.57 -2.77 -17.32
N THR A 229 -0.49 -2.95 -16.53
CA THR A 229 -0.64 -2.42 -15.19
C THR A 229 -1.00 -3.56 -14.24
N GLY A 230 -0.27 -3.64 -13.13
CA GLY A 230 -0.52 -4.56 -12.03
C GLY A 230 -1.32 -3.93 -10.91
N LEU A 231 -2.25 -4.69 -10.34
CA LEU A 231 -3.00 -4.35 -9.15
C LEU A 231 -3.08 -5.57 -8.23
N PRO A 232 -2.98 -5.42 -6.90
CA PRO A 232 -3.02 -6.56 -5.99
C PRO A 232 -4.38 -7.26 -6.05
N ALA A 233 -4.37 -8.59 -6.15
CA ALA A 233 -5.57 -9.42 -6.11
C ALA A 233 -5.60 -10.29 -4.84
N PRO A 234 -6.78 -10.75 -4.38
CA PRO A 234 -6.90 -11.57 -3.18
C PRO A 234 -6.09 -12.88 -3.25
N GLY A 235 -5.69 -13.41 -2.08
CA GLY A 235 -4.84 -14.60 -1.98
C GLY A 235 -3.39 -14.38 -2.41
N GLY A 236 -2.92 -13.12 -2.42
CA GLY A 236 -1.58 -12.76 -2.88
C GLY A 236 -1.40 -12.90 -4.39
N ALA A 237 -2.50 -12.92 -5.15
CA ALA A 237 -2.51 -12.95 -6.60
C ALA A 237 -2.27 -11.54 -7.18
N LEU A 238 -2.16 -11.45 -8.50
CA LEU A 238 -2.03 -10.19 -9.23
C LEU A 238 -3.13 -10.06 -10.29
N TYR A 239 -3.82 -8.92 -10.30
CA TYR A 239 -4.57 -8.49 -11.48
C TYR A 239 -3.61 -7.82 -12.44
N LEU A 240 -3.40 -8.45 -13.59
CA LEU A 240 -2.63 -7.88 -14.69
C LEU A 240 -3.61 -7.38 -15.76
N ALA A 241 -3.62 -6.08 -16.02
CA ALA A 241 -4.58 -5.44 -16.91
C ALA A 241 -3.91 -4.54 -17.94
N TYR A 242 -4.58 -4.33 -19.08
CA TYR A 242 -4.27 -3.23 -19.98
C TYR A 242 -5.15 -2.02 -19.62
N ALA A 243 -4.54 -0.95 -19.14
CA ALA A 243 -5.24 0.21 -18.57
C ALA A 243 -5.78 1.18 -19.66
N ASP A 244 -6.57 0.65 -20.60
CA ASP A 244 -7.19 1.41 -21.69
C ASP A 244 -8.72 1.23 -21.69
N PRO A 245 -9.50 2.32 -21.47
CA PRO A 245 -10.96 2.23 -21.49
C PRO A 245 -11.51 1.88 -22.88
N ALA A 246 -10.81 2.18 -23.97
CA ALA A 246 -11.24 1.82 -25.32
C ALA A 246 -11.22 0.31 -25.56
N GLU A 247 -10.31 -0.39 -24.88
CA GLU A 247 -10.26 -1.86 -24.87
C GLU A 247 -11.08 -2.47 -23.72
N ALA A 248 -11.76 -1.63 -22.93
CA ALA A 248 -12.57 -2.02 -21.78
C ALA A 248 -11.78 -2.80 -20.69
N PHE A 249 -10.56 -2.33 -20.41
CA PHE A 249 -9.70 -2.82 -19.34
C PHE A 249 -9.55 -4.35 -19.27
N PRO A 250 -9.09 -5.03 -20.34
CA PRO A 250 -8.91 -6.47 -20.31
C PRO A 250 -7.93 -6.82 -19.18
N ALA A 251 -8.33 -7.74 -18.31
CA ALA A 251 -7.58 -8.13 -17.13
C ALA A 251 -7.50 -9.65 -17.00
N ALA A 252 -6.39 -10.16 -16.50
CA ALA A 252 -6.19 -11.55 -16.08
C ALA A 252 -5.83 -11.59 -14.59
N ARG A 253 -6.25 -12.65 -13.91
CA ARG A 253 -5.79 -12.96 -12.55
C ARG A 253 -4.64 -13.96 -12.63
N LEU A 254 -3.46 -13.55 -12.17
CA LEU A 254 -2.27 -14.38 -12.10
C LEU A 254 -2.09 -14.92 -10.68
N THR A 255 -2.00 -16.24 -10.57
CA THR A 255 -1.80 -16.95 -9.29
C THR A 255 -0.58 -17.86 -9.44
N PRO A 256 0.43 -17.77 -8.56
CA PRO A 256 1.57 -18.68 -8.60
C PRO A 256 1.18 -20.14 -8.27
N PRO A 257 1.97 -21.14 -8.71
CA PRO A 257 3.20 -21.00 -9.48
C PRO A 257 2.90 -20.59 -10.93
N LEU A 258 3.70 -19.67 -11.45
CA LEU A 258 3.64 -19.30 -12.85
C LEU A 258 4.56 -20.22 -13.67
N PRO A 259 4.21 -20.54 -14.92
CA PRO A 259 5.14 -21.23 -15.82
C PRO A 259 6.32 -20.33 -16.19
N ALA A 260 7.45 -20.91 -16.59
CA ALA A 260 8.59 -20.12 -17.08
C ALA A 260 8.24 -19.30 -18.34
N ARG A 261 7.33 -19.82 -19.16
CA ARG A 261 6.74 -19.14 -20.32
C ARG A 261 5.25 -19.36 -20.36
N GLY A 262 4.51 -18.37 -20.81
CA GLY A 262 3.07 -18.44 -20.93
C GLY A 262 2.51 -17.51 -21.99
N ARG A 263 1.20 -17.57 -22.16
CA ARG A 263 0.48 -16.68 -23.09
C ARG A 263 -0.63 -15.96 -22.36
N LEU A 264 -0.75 -14.65 -22.59
CA LEU A 264 -1.88 -13.84 -22.21
C LEU A 264 -2.69 -13.54 -23.46
N GLY A 265 -3.94 -14.01 -23.50
CA GLY A 265 -4.84 -13.83 -24.63
C GLY A 265 -6.06 -13.01 -24.23
N ALA A 266 -6.36 -11.94 -24.97
CA ALA A 266 -7.58 -11.17 -24.75
C ALA A 266 -8.80 -11.87 -25.36
N ALA A 267 -9.76 -12.28 -24.54
CA ALA A 267 -11.08 -12.72 -24.98
C ALA A 267 -12.08 -11.55 -24.83
N SER A 268 -13.01 -11.41 -25.78
CA SER A 268 -14.25 -10.72 -25.47
C SER A 268 -15.13 -11.62 -24.60
N ALA A 269 -16.06 -11.04 -23.84
CA ALA A 269 -17.03 -11.84 -23.07
C ALA A 269 -17.90 -12.75 -23.99
N ALA A 270 -18.05 -12.40 -25.27
CA ALA A 270 -18.74 -13.19 -26.28
C ALA A 270 -17.85 -14.29 -26.93
N ASP A 271 -16.52 -14.10 -26.92
CA ASP A 271 -15.54 -15.01 -27.53
C ASP A 271 -14.88 -15.94 -26.51
N ALA A 272 -15.42 -16.03 -25.29
CA ALA A 272 -14.87 -16.79 -24.17
C ALA A 272 -14.73 -18.31 -24.38
N GLY A 273 -14.94 -18.82 -25.60
CA GLY A 273 -14.81 -20.22 -25.97
C GLY A 273 -13.90 -20.52 -27.17
N VAL A 274 -13.28 -19.53 -27.83
CA VAL A 274 -12.44 -19.78 -29.02
C VAL A 274 -11.11 -19.05 -28.94
N PHE A 275 -10.28 -19.45 -27.97
CA PHE A 275 -8.85 -19.50 -28.26
C PHE A 275 -8.62 -20.83 -28.95
N ASP A 276 -8.45 -20.82 -30.27
CA ASP A 276 -7.91 -21.98 -30.98
C ASP A 276 -6.56 -22.28 -30.34
N GLY A 277 -6.57 -23.27 -29.44
CA GLY A 277 -5.41 -23.81 -28.74
C GLY A 277 -4.49 -24.48 -29.74
N GLY A 278 -3.88 -23.67 -30.61
CA GLY A 278 -2.89 -24.11 -31.57
C GLY A 278 -1.69 -24.64 -30.82
N ALA A 279 -1.76 -25.93 -30.49
CA ALA A 279 -0.70 -26.91 -30.18
C ALA A 279 0.49 -26.48 -29.28
N ASP A 280 0.45 -25.33 -28.61
CA ASP A 280 1.51 -24.90 -27.71
C ASP A 280 1.08 -25.20 -26.26
N PRO A 281 1.77 -26.11 -25.54
CA PRO A 281 1.42 -26.51 -24.18
C PRO A 281 1.70 -25.45 -23.10
N GLU A 282 2.04 -24.21 -23.49
CA GLU A 282 2.29 -23.12 -22.55
C GLU A 282 0.98 -22.66 -21.87
N ALA A 283 0.99 -22.51 -20.54
CA ALA A 283 -0.22 -22.14 -19.81
C ALA A 283 -0.76 -20.79 -20.32
N THR A 284 -1.99 -20.82 -20.80
CA THR A 284 -2.67 -19.64 -21.34
C THR A 284 -3.54 -19.03 -20.25
N HIS A 285 -3.26 -17.78 -19.92
CA HIS A 285 -4.13 -16.96 -19.08
C HIS A 285 -5.02 -16.11 -19.97
N THR A 286 -6.33 -16.22 -19.79
CA THR A 286 -7.29 -15.39 -20.52
C THR A 286 -7.44 -14.04 -19.84
N MET A 287 -7.32 -12.97 -20.62
CA MET A 287 -7.66 -11.61 -20.22
C MET A 287 -9.10 -11.31 -20.63
N TYR A 288 -9.95 -10.98 -19.67
CA TYR A 288 -11.36 -10.73 -19.91
C TYR A 288 -11.64 -9.23 -19.90
N ARG A 289 -12.32 -8.75 -20.94
CA ARG A 289 -12.79 -7.37 -21.09
C ARG A 289 -14.02 -7.12 -20.23
N ALA A 290 -14.05 -5.99 -19.53
CA ALA A 290 -15.22 -5.60 -18.75
C ALA A 290 -16.30 -5.01 -19.66
N ALA A 291 -17.50 -5.57 -19.68
CA ALA A 291 -18.60 -4.97 -20.43
C ALA A 291 -19.02 -3.63 -19.81
N GLY A 292 -19.40 -2.65 -20.65
CA GLY A 292 -20.05 -1.41 -20.21
C GLY A 292 -19.13 -0.35 -19.60
N VAL A 293 -17.82 -0.38 -19.88
CA VAL A 293 -16.87 0.62 -19.39
C VAL A 293 -17.20 2.02 -19.94
N PRO A 294 -17.44 3.03 -19.08
CA PRO A 294 -17.72 4.38 -19.56
C PRO A 294 -16.49 5.03 -20.22
N PRO A 295 -16.67 5.84 -21.28
CA PRO A 295 -15.59 6.61 -21.88
C PRO A 295 -14.89 7.52 -20.87
N GLY A 296 -13.56 7.63 -20.96
CA GLY A 296 -12.75 8.47 -20.08
C GLY A 296 -12.53 7.93 -18.67
N ALA A 297 -12.96 6.69 -18.39
CA ALA A 297 -12.56 5.99 -17.17
C ALA A 297 -11.05 5.69 -17.17
N ALA A 298 -10.44 5.69 -15.99
CA ALA A 298 -9.08 5.24 -15.75
C ALA A 298 -9.10 4.14 -14.69
N LEU A 299 -8.30 3.10 -14.86
CA LEU A 299 -8.09 2.06 -13.86
C LEU A 299 -7.17 2.61 -12.76
N VAL A 300 -7.62 2.62 -11.50
CA VAL A 300 -6.91 3.35 -10.42
C VAL A 300 -6.52 2.52 -9.21
N ALA A 301 -7.27 1.46 -8.89
CA ALA A 301 -7.00 0.61 -7.74
C ALA A 301 -7.72 -0.74 -7.89
N SER A 302 -7.51 -1.62 -6.92
CA SER A 302 -8.31 -2.82 -6.67
C SER A 302 -9.01 -2.71 -5.31
N SER A 303 -10.05 -3.50 -5.11
CA SER A 303 -10.83 -3.56 -3.87
C SER A 303 -11.39 -4.97 -3.70
N GLY A 304 -10.62 -5.84 -3.04
CA GLY A 304 -10.94 -7.27 -2.97
C GLY A 304 -10.94 -7.91 -4.36
N GLU A 305 -12.00 -8.65 -4.69
CA GLU A 305 -12.19 -9.32 -5.99
C GLU A 305 -12.69 -8.36 -7.10
N ARG A 306 -12.31 -7.07 -7.04
CA ARG A 306 -12.81 -6.03 -7.94
C ARG A 306 -11.72 -5.07 -8.35
N LEU A 307 -11.86 -4.49 -9.53
CA LEU A 307 -11.08 -3.32 -9.95
C LEU A 307 -11.90 -2.04 -9.75
N VAL A 308 -11.22 -0.96 -9.40
CA VAL A 308 -11.80 0.37 -9.23
C VAL A 308 -11.36 1.22 -10.41
N THR A 309 -12.34 1.81 -11.08
CA THR A 309 -12.13 2.81 -12.12
C THR A 309 -12.63 4.16 -11.66
N TYR A 310 -11.92 5.21 -12.08
CA TYR A 310 -12.28 6.60 -11.81
C TYR A 310 -12.46 7.34 -13.12
N ARG A 311 -13.54 8.10 -13.24
CA ARG A 311 -13.75 9.05 -14.32
C ARG A 311 -13.84 10.45 -13.74
N PHE A 312 -12.90 11.27 -14.17
CA PHE A 312 -12.79 12.66 -13.77
C PHE A 312 -13.99 13.49 -14.28
N PRO A 313 -14.52 14.44 -13.49
CA PRO A 313 -14.02 14.90 -12.20
C PRO A 313 -14.60 14.20 -10.96
N GLY A 314 -15.44 13.17 -11.05
CA GLY A 314 -16.10 12.73 -9.80
C GLY A 314 -16.95 11.47 -9.82
N THR A 315 -16.69 10.52 -10.71
CA THR A 315 -17.45 9.25 -10.71
C THR A 315 -16.53 8.04 -10.57
N TYR A 316 -16.94 7.04 -9.79
CA TYR A 316 -16.30 5.72 -9.70
C TYR A 316 -17.18 4.64 -10.34
N ASN A 317 -16.54 3.64 -10.94
CA ASN A 317 -17.18 2.36 -11.23
C ASN A 317 -16.34 1.21 -10.68
N LEU A 318 -17.02 0.11 -10.38
CA LEU A 318 -16.39 -1.14 -10.01
C LEU A 318 -16.48 -2.11 -11.18
N ILE A 319 -15.39 -2.81 -11.45
CA ILE A 319 -15.39 -3.99 -12.32
C ILE A 319 -15.39 -5.21 -11.41
N THR A 320 -16.47 -5.98 -11.43
CA THR A 320 -16.58 -7.25 -10.68
C THR A 320 -16.09 -8.42 -11.51
N GLY A 321 -15.52 -9.44 -10.86
CA GLY A 321 -14.97 -10.61 -11.55
C GLY A 321 -13.88 -10.30 -12.58
N PRO A 322 -12.96 -9.35 -12.33
CA PRO A 322 -11.85 -9.10 -13.25
C PRO A 322 -11.03 -10.38 -13.46
N GLY A 323 -10.64 -10.66 -14.70
CA GLY A 323 -9.96 -11.93 -15.01
C GLY A 323 -10.88 -13.15 -15.08
N SER A 324 -12.20 -12.97 -15.23
CA SER A 324 -13.15 -14.07 -15.43
C SER A 324 -14.20 -13.74 -16.50
N THR A 325 -14.95 -14.74 -16.95
CA THR A 325 -16.08 -14.58 -17.89
C THR A 325 -17.20 -13.70 -17.36
N THR A 326 -17.26 -13.46 -16.05
CA THR A 326 -18.26 -12.59 -15.41
C THR A 326 -17.78 -11.14 -15.26
N ALA A 327 -16.69 -10.75 -15.94
CA ALA A 327 -16.16 -9.39 -15.90
C ALA A 327 -17.21 -8.37 -16.38
N ALA A 328 -17.70 -7.54 -15.46
CA ALA A 328 -18.75 -6.56 -15.74
C ALA A 328 -18.52 -5.26 -14.97
N THR A 329 -18.84 -4.14 -15.63
CA THR A 329 -18.79 -2.81 -15.01
C THR A 329 -20.11 -2.52 -14.29
N GLN A 330 -20.04 -2.06 -13.05
CA GLN A 330 -21.18 -1.56 -12.29
C GLN A 330 -21.52 -0.12 -12.68
N ASN A 331 -22.67 0.37 -12.23
CA ASN A 331 -23.11 1.75 -12.49
C ASN A 331 -22.19 2.78 -11.84
N ASP A 332 -22.09 3.94 -12.48
CA ASP A 332 -21.34 5.10 -11.98
C ASP A 332 -21.87 5.55 -10.62
N GLN A 333 -20.93 5.81 -9.72
CA GLN A 333 -21.19 6.36 -8.40
C GLN A 333 -20.55 7.73 -8.29
N GLY A 334 -21.38 8.75 -8.10
CA GLY A 334 -20.90 10.11 -7.87
C GLY A 334 -20.23 10.24 -6.51
N ILE A 335 -19.07 10.88 -6.51
CA ILE A 335 -18.40 11.32 -5.28
C ILE A 335 -19.09 12.59 -4.80
N GLN A 336 -19.45 12.63 -3.53
CA GLN A 336 -20.06 13.80 -2.90
C GLN A 336 -19.26 14.22 -1.66
N PRO A 337 -18.91 15.51 -1.50
CA PRO A 337 -18.83 16.50 -2.56
C PRO A 337 -17.81 16.04 -3.64
N PRO A 338 -18.00 16.40 -4.92
CA PRO A 338 -17.09 15.98 -5.98
C PRO A 338 -15.68 16.54 -5.72
N PRO A 339 -14.62 15.77 -6.01
CA PRO A 339 -13.29 16.33 -6.01
C PRO A 339 -13.19 17.40 -7.11
N PRO A 340 -12.41 18.45 -6.89
CA PRO A 340 -12.35 19.58 -7.81
C PRO A 340 -11.58 19.27 -9.08
N ALA A 341 -11.95 20.00 -10.12
CA ALA A 341 -11.64 19.69 -11.51
C ALA A 341 -10.22 20.09 -11.97
N TYR A 342 -9.18 19.97 -11.13
CA TYR A 342 -7.83 20.42 -11.52
C TYR A 342 -6.74 19.34 -11.53
N ALA A 343 -6.92 18.25 -10.78
CA ALA A 343 -6.03 17.09 -10.85
C ALA A 343 -6.79 15.82 -10.46
N ALA A 344 -6.50 14.71 -11.15
CA ALA A 344 -7.05 13.43 -10.74
C ALA A 344 -6.50 13.06 -9.34
N PRO A 345 -7.35 12.62 -8.40
CA PRO A 345 -6.88 12.10 -7.13
C PRO A 345 -6.05 10.82 -7.34
N ARG A 346 -5.21 10.52 -6.36
CA ARG A 346 -4.52 9.24 -6.25
C ARG A 346 -5.30 8.30 -5.35
N PHE A 347 -5.03 7.01 -5.49
CA PHE A 347 -5.78 5.95 -4.83
C PHE A 347 -4.86 5.05 -4.05
N ALA A 348 -5.35 4.60 -2.89
CA ALA A 348 -4.67 3.58 -2.09
C ALA A 348 -5.68 2.54 -1.62
N GLN A 349 -5.36 1.28 -1.88
CA GLN A 349 -6.10 0.14 -1.36
C GLN A 349 -5.54 -0.28 -0.01
N GLY A 350 -6.44 -0.53 0.94
CA GLY A 350 -6.14 -1.08 2.25
C GLY A 350 -6.30 -2.59 2.30
N PRO A 351 -5.88 -3.22 3.42
CA PRO A 351 -5.87 -4.67 3.57
C PRO A 351 -7.25 -5.31 3.37
N ASP A 352 -8.31 -4.68 3.87
CA ASP A 352 -9.69 -5.21 3.79
C ASP A 352 -10.41 -4.78 2.49
N GLY A 353 -9.64 -4.42 1.45
CA GLY A 353 -10.18 -3.87 0.19
C GLY A 353 -10.79 -2.48 0.32
N VAL A 354 -10.61 -1.81 1.46
CA VAL A 354 -10.97 -0.39 1.64
C VAL A 354 -10.19 0.44 0.61
N VAL A 355 -10.81 1.46 0.03
CA VAL A 355 -10.14 2.34 -0.92
C VAL A 355 -10.27 3.77 -0.45
N VAL A 356 -9.16 4.51 -0.43
CA VAL A 356 -9.16 5.96 -0.23
C VAL A 356 -8.71 6.66 -1.49
N SER A 357 -9.27 7.84 -1.71
CA SER A 357 -8.82 8.81 -2.70
C SER A 357 -8.19 10.00 -2.00
N ILE A 358 -7.04 10.46 -2.47
CA ILE A 358 -6.37 11.65 -1.97
C ILE A 358 -6.00 12.58 -3.12
N GLY A 359 -6.31 13.87 -2.99
CA GLY A 359 -6.00 14.84 -4.03
C GLY A 359 -6.18 16.29 -3.57
N PRO A 360 -5.72 17.24 -4.40
CA PRO A 360 -5.88 18.66 -4.08
C PRO A 360 -7.37 19.05 -4.08
N VAL A 361 -7.73 19.99 -3.22
CA VAL A 361 -9.02 20.66 -3.28
C VAL A 361 -8.93 22.17 -3.52
N ASN A 362 -9.98 22.70 -4.16
CA ASN A 362 -10.12 24.12 -4.47
C ASN A 362 -9.99 24.94 -3.21
N ALA A 363 -9.59 26.20 -3.41
CA ALA A 363 -9.71 27.18 -2.37
C ALA A 363 -11.18 27.30 -1.95
N ASP A 364 -11.51 26.84 -0.74
CA ASP A 364 -12.82 27.09 -0.16
C ASP A 364 -12.93 28.62 0.07
N PRO A 365 -14.03 29.26 -0.34
CA PRO A 365 -14.29 30.61 0.11
C PRO A 365 -14.34 30.59 1.64
N PRO A 366 -13.79 31.61 2.31
CA PRO A 366 -13.85 31.69 3.77
C PRO A 366 -15.32 31.56 4.23
N PRO A 367 -15.58 31.01 5.43
CA PRO A 367 -16.92 31.03 6.01
C PRO A 367 -17.49 32.45 5.98
N PRO A 368 -18.82 32.62 5.88
CA PRO A 368 -19.43 33.95 5.75
C PRO A 368 -18.95 34.86 6.89
N PRO A 369 -18.60 36.12 6.57
CA PRO A 369 -17.85 36.98 7.48
C PRO A 369 -18.63 37.24 8.77
N LEU A 370 -17.90 37.28 9.89
CA LEU A 370 -18.28 38.17 10.99
C LEU A 370 -18.30 39.62 10.43
N PRO A 371 -19.28 40.46 10.80
CA PRO A 371 -19.65 41.68 10.05
C PRO A 371 -18.63 42.85 10.00
N ALA A 372 -17.31 42.61 10.07
CA ALA A 372 -16.31 43.69 10.09
C ALA A 372 -15.02 43.48 9.27
N LEU A 373 -14.78 42.35 8.61
CA LEU A 373 -13.55 42.14 7.82
C LEU A 373 -13.85 41.49 6.45
N PRO A 374 -13.44 42.09 5.32
CA PRO A 374 -13.42 41.40 4.04
C PRO A 374 -12.31 40.33 4.09
N ASP A 375 -12.69 39.06 4.24
CA ASP A 375 -11.72 37.96 4.31
C ASP A 375 -11.07 37.72 2.93
N CYS A 376 -9.79 38.07 2.83
CA CYS A 376 -8.95 37.86 1.64
C CYS A 376 -8.19 36.52 1.66
N ASN A 377 -8.55 35.61 2.57
CA ASN A 377 -7.77 34.40 2.86
C ASN A 377 -8.36 33.18 2.13
N CYS A 378 -7.94 32.96 0.89
CA CYS A 378 -8.24 31.73 0.18
C CYS A 378 -7.51 30.56 0.84
N ARG A 379 -8.27 29.54 1.26
CA ARG A 379 -7.74 28.34 1.89
C ARG A 379 -7.86 27.17 0.92
N SER A 380 -6.75 26.64 0.47
CA SER A 380 -6.71 25.38 -0.27
C SER A 380 -6.29 24.26 0.66
N SER A 381 -6.73 23.04 0.40
CA SER A 381 -6.34 21.86 1.20
C SER A 381 -6.02 20.67 0.31
N GLN A 382 -5.31 19.70 0.88
CA GLN A 382 -5.36 18.33 0.39
C GLN A 382 -6.59 17.70 1.00
N ARG A 383 -7.32 16.87 0.25
CA ARG A 383 -8.47 16.12 0.75
C ARG A 383 -8.21 14.63 0.62
N LEU A 384 -8.33 13.94 1.76
CA LEU A 384 -8.43 12.49 1.82
C LEU A 384 -9.90 12.13 2.02
N GLN A 385 -10.42 11.28 1.15
CA GLN A 385 -11.81 10.80 1.18
C GLN A 385 -11.83 9.28 1.08
N TRP A 386 -12.69 8.64 1.88
CA TRP A 386 -12.86 7.20 1.85
C TRP A 386 -13.81 6.86 0.71
N ALA A 387 -13.29 6.19 -0.31
CA ALA A 387 -14.10 5.80 -1.46
C ALA A 387 -14.90 4.55 -1.11
N LEU A 388 -14.25 3.42 -0.83
CA LEU A 388 -14.95 2.16 -0.52
C LEU A 388 -14.65 1.73 0.93
N PRO A 389 -15.65 1.41 1.75
CA PRO A 389 -15.44 1.09 3.15
C PRO A 389 -14.89 -0.33 3.41
N ASN A 390 -14.96 -1.24 2.44
CA ASN A 390 -14.37 -2.60 2.44
C ASN A 390 -14.46 -3.24 1.04
N ALA A 391 -13.95 -4.48 0.93
CA ALA A 391 -13.90 -5.30 -0.29
C ALA A 391 -15.26 -5.72 -0.87
N THR A 392 -16.35 -5.64 -0.12
CA THR A 392 -17.70 -6.05 -0.57
C THR A 392 -18.62 -4.86 -0.83
N ALA A 393 -18.28 -3.69 -0.30
CA ALA A 393 -19.10 -2.49 -0.35
C ALA A 393 -19.31 -2.04 -1.79
N THR A 394 -20.57 -1.97 -2.21
CA THR A 394 -20.95 -1.51 -3.55
C THR A 394 -21.24 -0.02 -3.57
N THR A 395 -21.14 0.71 -2.45
CA THR A 395 -21.44 2.15 -2.35
C THR A 395 -20.29 2.91 -1.71
N LEU A 396 -20.13 4.18 -2.09
CA LEU A 396 -19.06 5.03 -1.56
C LEU A 396 -19.30 5.50 -0.12
N ASP A 397 -18.24 5.57 0.69
CA ASP A 397 -18.26 6.16 2.05
C ASP A 397 -17.91 7.65 2.04
N VAL A 398 -18.83 8.44 1.48
CA VAL A 398 -18.62 9.88 1.24
C VAL A 398 -18.60 10.76 2.50
N GLY A 399 -18.98 10.23 3.66
CA GLY A 399 -19.10 11.00 4.90
C GLY A 399 -17.78 11.22 5.64
N ARG A 400 -16.73 10.48 5.29
CA ARG A 400 -15.43 10.54 5.96
C ARG A 400 -14.45 11.33 5.11
N ILE A 401 -14.13 12.54 5.55
CA ILE A 401 -13.23 13.45 4.86
C ILE A 401 -12.22 13.99 5.86
N HIS A 402 -10.95 13.97 5.48
CA HIS A 402 -9.86 14.60 6.22
C HIS A 402 -9.12 15.57 5.32
N GLU A 403 -8.52 16.59 5.95
CA GLU A 403 -7.66 17.56 5.28
C GLU A 403 -6.21 17.40 5.75
N PRO A 404 -5.41 16.51 5.12
CA PRO A 404 -4.05 16.25 5.57
C PRO A 404 -3.18 17.50 5.61
N GLU A 405 -3.29 18.40 4.63
CA GLU A 405 -2.55 19.67 4.64
C GLU A 405 -3.47 20.79 4.18
N THR A 406 -3.23 21.99 4.70
CA THR A 406 -4.01 23.19 4.40
C THR A 406 -3.05 24.32 4.10
N TYR A 407 -3.21 24.97 2.96
CA TYR A 407 -2.37 26.07 2.52
C TYR A 407 -3.16 27.37 2.57
N LEU A 408 -2.58 28.34 3.27
CA LEU A 408 -3.01 29.72 3.19
C LEU A 408 -2.39 30.33 1.94
N THR A 409 -3.23 30.94 1.11
CA THR A 409 -2.77 31.67 -0.08
C THR A 409 -2.24 33.03 0.39
N PRO A 410 -1.06 33.50 -0.09
CA PRO A 410 -0.57 34.82 0.28
C PRO A 410 -1.56 35.91 -0.16
N GLN A 411 -1.80 36.88 0.72
CA GLN A 411 -2.48 38.13 0.35
C GLN A 411 -1.69 38.79 -0.78
N ILE A 412 -2.32 38.99 -1.94
CA ILE A 412 -1.75 39.86 -2.97
C ILE A 412 -1.74 41.26 -2.37
N PRO A 413 -0.57 41.90 -2.15
CA PRO A 413 -0.48 43.11 -1.31
C PRO A 413 -1.25 44.33 -1.85
N LEU A 414 -1.83 44.27 -3.06
CA LEU A 414 -2.36 45.43 -3.78
C LEU A 414 -3.62 45.16 -4.62
N ALA A 415 -4.26 43.98 -4.52
CA ALA A 415 -5.46 43.67 -5.33
C ALA A 415 -6.74 43.64 -4.46
N PRO A 416 -7.88 44.17 -4.94
CA PRO A 416 -9.17 43.98 -4.28
C PRO A 416 -9.48 42.47 -4.21
N CYS A 417 -9.82 42.00 -3.02
CA CYS A 417 -9.75 40.60 -2.56
C CYS A 417 -10.72 39.59 -3.21
N HIS A 418 -10.79 39.48 -4.54
CA HIS A 418 -11.94 38.80 -5.16
C HIS A 418 -11.69 37.58 -6.04
N VAL A 419 -10.47 37.05 -6.17
CA VAL A 419 -10.33 35.77 -6.89
C VAL A 419 -9.31 34.86 -6.22
N CYS A 420 -9.82 33.78 -5.61
CA CYS A 420 -8.99 32.63 -5.30
C CYS A 420 -8.51 32.03 -6.61
N ASP A 421 -7.22 32.17 -6.93
CA ASP A 421 -6.67 31.58 -8.14
C ASP A 421 -6.58 30.06 -7.97
N PRO A 422 -7.35 29.27 -8.75
CA PRO A 422 -7.43 27.83 -8.62
C PRO A 422 -6.17 27.10 -9.10
N THR A 423 -5.25 27.77 -9.78
CA THR A 423 -4.02 27.17 -10.33
C THR A 423 -2.94 26.92 -9.28
N TYR A 424 -3.05 27.55 -8.10
CA TYR A 424 -1.95 27.57 -7.13
C TYR A 424 -1.74 26.30 -6.31
N VAL A 425 -2.70 25.37 -6.24
CA VAL A 425 -2.61 24.16 -5.40
C VAL A 425 -3.13 22.92 -6.13
N THR A 426 -2.40 22.50 -7.16
CA THR A 426 -2.59 21.22 -7.86
C THR A 426 -1.56 20.17 -7.43
N LEU A 427 -0.89 20.40 -6.30
CA LEU A 427 0.17 19.51 -5.86
C LEU A 427 -0.42 18.16 -5.43
N PRO A 428 0.12 17.02 -5.91
CA PRO A 428 -0.40 15.72 -5.58
C PRO A 428 -0.09 15.37 -4.13
N ALA A 429 -0.85 14.42 -3.60
CA ALA A 429 -0.60 13.80 -2.32
C ALA A 429 -0.68 12.27 -2.47
N LEU A 430 -0.11 11.56 -1.51
CA LEU A 430 -0.05 10.10 -1.46
C LEU A 430 -0.71 9.60 -0.19
N ALA A 431 -1.25 8.38 -0.25
CA ALA A 431 -1.81 7.68 0.88
C ALA A 431 -1.31 6.23 0.88
N ALA A 432 -1.09 5.67 2.06
CA ALA A 432 -0.77 4.27 2.27
C ALA A 432 -1.44 3.78 3.56
N TRP A 433 -2.02 2.58 3.54
CA TRP A 433 -2.75 2.03 4.67
C TRP A 433 -1.80 1.34 5.64
N ILE A 434 -1.71 1.88 6.85
CA ILE A 434 -0.89 1.27 7.91
C ILE A 434 -1.59 0.02 8.44
N ASP A 435 -2.90 0.11 8.66
CA ASP A 435 -3.78 -0.97 9.10
C ASP A 435 -5.22 -0.72 8.58
N ALA A 436 -6.21 -1.48 9.07
CA ALA A 436 -7.62 -1.36 8.65
C ALA A 436 -8.28 0.00 9.01
N ARG A 437 -7.69 0.76 9.93
CA ARG A 437 -8.24 1.99 10.51
C ARG A 437 -7.36 3.20 10.29
N THR A 438 -6.11 3.05 9.91
CA THR A 438 -5.17 4.16 9.87
C THR A 438 -4.49 4.30 8.51
N VAL A 439 -4.49 5.53 8.00
CA VAL A 439 -3.86 5.91 6.75
C VAL A 439 -2.69 6.85 7.04
N LEU A 440 -1.53 6.52 6.48
CA LEU A 440 -0.42 7.46 6.36
C LEU A 440 -0.62 8.28 5.09
N THR A 441 -0.43 9.59 5.18
CA THR A 441 -0.49 10.49 4.03
C THR A 441 0.83 11.23 3.89
N ALA A 442 1.19 11.55 2.65
CA ALA A 442 2.33 12.40 2.34
C ALA A 442 1.91 13.47 1.33
N ALA A 443 2.16 14.72 1.65
CA ALA A 443 1.84 15.87 0.81
C ALA A 443 2.92 16.96 0.97
N PRO A 444 2.99 17.94 0.07
CA PRO A 444 3.83 19.12 0.29
C PRO A 444 3.46 19.80 1.60
N ALA A 445 4.47 20.16 2.38
CA ALA A 445 4.25 20.74 3.69
C ALA A 445 3.61 22.13 3.58
N SER A 446 2.50 22.33 4.29
CA SER A 446 1.97 23.64 4.62
C SER A 446 2.89 24.31 5.64
N GLY A 447 3.48 25.43 5.26
CA GLY A 447 4.31 26.24 6.14
C GLY A 447 4.33 27.68 5.68
N GLY A 448 4.79 28.59 6.54
CA GLY A 448 4.81 30.03 6.26
C GLY A 448 5.50 30.32 4.92
N PHE A 449 4.89 31.19 4.12
CA PHE A 449 5.31 31.71 2.82
C PHE A 449 6.51 31.01 2.12
N GLY A 450 6.19 30.15 1.14
CA GLY A 450 7.09 29.78 0.03
C GLY A 450 8.20 28.76 0.29
N ALA A 451 8.83 28.75 1.48
CA ALA A 451 10.02 27.93 1.73
C ALA A 451 9.74 26.45 2.04
N ASP A 452 8.58 26.14 2.62
CA ASP A 452 8.27 24.79 3.11
C ASP A 452 7.60 23.87 2.09
N ARG A 453 7.17 24.40 0.93
CA ARG A 453 6.43 23.61 -0.08
C ARG A 453 7.30 22.57 -0.79
N ASP A 454 8.61 22.67 -0.66
CA ASP A 454 9.56 21.68 -1.16
C ASP A 454 9.82 20.55 -0.14
N LEU A 455 9.28 20.68 1.08
CA LEU A 455 9.34 19.65 2.12
C LEU A 455 8.11 18.77 2.04
N THR A 456 8.24 17.53 2.51
CA THR A 456 7.13 16.59 2.60
C THR A 456 6.59 16.60 4.03
N ALA A 457 5.30 16.89 4.18
CA ALA A 457 4.56 16.62 5.39
C ALA A 457 3.99 15.21 5.33
N VAL A 458 4.30 14.42 6.35
CA VAL A 458 3.74 13.10 6.58
C VAL A 458 2.76 13.20 7.75
N ARG A 459 1.53 12.71 7.55
CA ARG A 459 0.51 12.66 8.60
C ARG A 459 -0.15 11.31 8.71
N MET A 460 -0.40 10.91 9.93
CA MET A 460 -1.25 9.78 10.25
C MET A 460 -2.69 10.25 10.46
N LEU A 461 -3.64 9.56 9.85
CA LEU A 461 -5.06 9.88 9.94
C LEU A 461 -5.84 8.61 10.25
N ALA A 462 -6.61 8.62 11.33
CA ALA A 462 -7.60 7.59 11.58
C ALA A 462 -8.74 7.68 10.57
N ARG A 463 -9.34 6.53 10.29
CA ARG A 463 -10.51 6.39 9.42
C ARG A 463 -11.73 7.03 10.03
N ASP A 464 -11.85 7.02 11.35
CA ASP A 464 -12.91 7.75 12.03
C ASP A 464 -12.40 9.13 12.46
N PRO A 465 -12.92 10.23 11.88
CA PRO A 465 -12.51 11.56 12.29
C PRO A 465 -12.88 11.90 13.75
N SER A 466 -13.82 11.16 14.35
CA SER A 466 -14.20 11.32 15.75
C SER A 466 -13.29 10.55 16.71
N GLU A 467 -12.58 9.52 16.24
CA GLU A 467 -11.48 8.94 16.98
C GLU A 467 -10.40 10.01 17.07
N ALA A 468 -10.20 10.55 18.28
CA ALA A 468 -9.19 11.58 18.56
C ALA A 468 -7.80 11.00 18.30
N SER A 469 -7.41 10.94 17.03
CA SER A 469 -6.07 10.57 16.61
C SER A 469 -5.27 11.87 16.53
N PRO A 470 -4.16 12.00 17.28
CA PRO A 470 -3.27 13.12 17.13
C PRO A 470 -2.95 13.28 15.64
N MET A 471 -3.18 14.49 15.09
CA MET A 471 -2.74 14.87 13.75
C MET A 471 -1.21 14.98 13.72
N ARG A 472 -0.48 13.92 14.12
CA ARG A 472 0.97 13.94 14.16
C ARG A 472 1.47 14.17 12.75
N ARG A 473 2.14 15.30 12.64
CA ARG A 473 2.68 15.82 11.42
C ARG A 473 4.18 15.83 11.57
N LYS A 474 4.85 15.06 10.73
CA LYS A 474 6.29 15.16 10.54
C LYS A 474 6.53 15.94 9.26
N VAL A 475 7.38 16.95 9.32
CA VAL A 475 7.93 17.58 8.13
C VAL A 475 9.35 17.07 7.94
N THR A 476 9.70 16.69 6.71
CA THR A 476 11.06 16.28 6.35
C THR A 476 12.03 17.45 6.55
N LEU A 477 13.31 17.15 6.78
CA LEU A 477 14.30 18.21 6.95
C LEU A 477 14.63 18.85 5.58
N PRO A 478 15.13 20.11 5.54
CA PRO A 478 15.60 20.72 4.30
C PRO A 478 16.71 19.93 3.58
N THR A 479 17.52 19.18 4.33
CA THR A 479 18.52 18.26 3.77
C THR A 479 17.91 17.07 3.02
N ASP A 480 16.64 16.80 3.29
CA ASP A 480 15.88 15.69 2.70
C ASP A 480 15.05 16.16 1.51
N ARG A 481 15.16 17.44 1.16
CA ARG A 481 14.46 18.04 0.04
C ARG A 481 14.82 17.27 -1.23
N PRO A 482 13.85 16.60 -1.88
CA PRO A 482 14.11 16.08 -3.22
C PRO A 482 14.46 17.27 -4.12
N ARG A 483 15.57 17.19 -4.88
CA ARG A 483 16.04 18.30 -5.73
C ARG A 483 15.10 18.55 -6.92
N GLY A 484 13.94 19.20 -6.74
CA GLY A 484 12.91 19.42 -7.78
C GLY A 484 11.49 19.43 -7.21
N SER A 485 10.47 19.28 -8.08
CA SER A 485 9.05 19.35 -7.70
C SER A 485 8.52 18.05 -7.09
N PHE A 486 7.63 18.14 -6.09
CA PHE A 486 6.85 17.04 -5.52
C PHE A 486 5.97 16.32 -6.56
N THR A 487 5.62 17.01 -7.64
CA THR A 487 4.64 16.55 -8.64
C THR A 487 5.15 15.47 -9.58
N ALA A 488 6.46 15.32 -9.73
CA ALA A 488 7.08 14.46 -10.71
C ALA A 488 8.15 13.59 -10.04
N ASP A 489 7.74 12.42 -9.57
CA ASP A 489 8.62 11.24 -9.66
C ASP A 489 9.59 10.99 -8.51
N ARG A 490 9.35 11.59 -7.32
CA ARG A 490 10.33 11.54 -6.22
C ARG A 490 9.83 11.03 -4.89
N VAL A 491 8.51 11.07 -4.67
CA VAL A 491 7.94 10.63 -3.40
C VAL A 491 7.15 9.37 -3.65
N ALA A 492 7.45 8.34 -2.87
CA ALA A 492 6.61 7.16 -2.79
C ALA A 492 6.26 6.91 -1.33
N LEU A 493 5.06 6.36 -1.13
CA LEU A 493 4.54 6.00 0.17
C LEU A 493 4.00 4.58 0.07
N THR A 494 4.43 3.71 0.97
CA THR A 494 3.93 2.34 1.10
C THR A 494 3.87 1.96 2.58
N SER A 495 3.38 0.78 2.88
CA SER A 495 3.19 0.32 4.25
C SER A 495 3.14 -1.20 4.29
N ALA A 496 3.54 -1.77 5.42
CA ALA A 496 3.42 -3.19 5.72
C ALA A 496 3.50 -3.43 7.23
N ALA A 497 2.76 -4.41 7.73
CA ALA A 497 2.75 -4.82 9.13
C ALA A 497 2.59 -3.67 10.14
N GLY A 498 1.73 -2.70 9.86
CA GLY A 498 1.52 -1.55 10.75
C GLY A 498 2.63 -0.50 10.71
N PHE A 499 3.59 -0.58 9.78
CA PHE A 499 4.58 0.48 9.56
C PHE A 499 4.30 1.21 8.26
N GLY A 500 4.63 2.50 8.24
CA GLY A 500 4.64 3.31 7.03
C GLY A 500 6.06 3.58 6.54
N TYR A 501 6.24 3.65 5.23
CA TYR A 501 7.53 3.83 4.58
C TYR A 501 7.44 4.99 3.60
N LEU A 502 8.18 6.06 3.86
CA LEU A 502 8.35 7.18 2.93
C LEU A 502 9.66 7.01 2.19
N VAL A 503 9.60 7.05 0.86
CA VAL A 503 10.77 7.03 0.00
C VAL A 503 10.87 8.37 -0.71
N LEU A 504 12.02 9.02 -0.58
CA LEU A 504 12.35 10.28 -1.25
C LEU A 504 13.53 10.02 -2.19
N ALA A 505 13.27 9.96 -3.48
CA ALA A 505 14.32 9.92 -4.50
C ALA A 505 14.81 11.34 -4.80
N ASP A 506 16.12 11.49 -4.99
CA ASP A 506 16.65 12.74 -5.53
C ASP A 506 16.20 12.95 -6.98
N GLY A 507 16.43 14.15 -7.52
CA GLY A 507 15.97 14.51 -8.86
C GLY A 507 16.65 13.85 -10.04
N GLN A 508 17.61 12.97 -9.80
CA GLN A 508 18.26 12.13 -10.79
C GLN A 508 18.11 10.63 -10.43
N GLY A 509 17.38 10.34 -9.33
CA GLY A 509 17.33 9.05 -8.68
C GLY A 509 18.68 8.55 -8.17
N ASN A 510 19.73 9.33 -7.98
CA ASN A 510 21.03 8.73 -7.60
C ASN A 510 21.12 8.41 -6.11
N ASP A 511 20.38 9.14 -5.28
CA ASP A 511 20.23 8.90 -3.85
C ASP A 511 18.75 8.78 -3.47
N VAL A 512 18.40 7.68 -2.82
CA VAL A 512 17.07 7.44 -2.25
C VAL A 512 17.17 7.52 -0.73
N LYS A 513 16.31 8.31 -0.09
CA LYS A 513 16.15 8.32 1.37
C LYS A 513 14.91 7.51 1.75
N LEU A 514 15.06 6.56 2.67
CA LEU A 514 13.97 5.80 3.27
C LEU A 514 13.73 6.30 4.70
N SER A 515 12.49 6.60 5.05
CA SER A 515 12.04 6.90 6.43
C SER A 515 11.00 5.88 6.84
N ILE A 516 11.13 5.35 8.07
CA ILE A 516 10.22 4.34 8.63
C ILE A 516 9.40 4.98 9.74
N PHE A 517 8.07 4.88 9.63
CA PHE A 517 7.11 5.43 10.58
C PHE A 517 6.42 4.32 11.36
N ASP A 518 6.42 4.42 12.69
CA ASP A 518 5.68 3.52 13.59
C ASP A 518 4.52 4.29 14.24
N PRO A 519 3.27 3.99 13.85
CA PRO A 519 2.07 4.66 14.36
C PRO A 519 1.89 4.47 15.86
N ARG A 520 2.43 3.39 16.45
CA ARG A 520 2.29 3.12 17.89
C ARG A 520 3.07 4.13 18.73
N CYS A 521 3.97 4.88 18.10
CA CYS A 521 4.84 5.88 18.73
C CYS A 521 4.23 7.26 18.76
N ASP A 522 2.92 7.29 18.56
CA ASP A 522 2.04 8.42 18.67
C ASP A 522 1.63 8.76 20.12
N VAL A 523 2.09 8.01 21.13
CA VAL A 523 1.87 8.40 22.53
C VAL A 523 2.80 9.55 22.90
N LEU A 524 2.22 10.62 23.45
CA LEU A 524 2.95 11.74 24.03
C LEU A 524 4.00 11.17 24.98
N VAL A 525 5.28 11.39 24.68
CA VAL A 525 6.20 11.65 25.80
C VAL A 525 5.65 12.96 26.35
N ASP A 526 4.75 12.85 27.32
CA ASP A 526 4.58 13.92 28.30
C ASP A 526 6.00 14.12 28.83
N ALA A 527 6.66 15.14 28.28
CA ALA A 527 7.84 15.70 28.86
C ALA A 527 7.36 16.32 30.18
N GLY A 528 7.27 15.47 31.21
CA GLY A 528 7.40 15.89 32.58
C GLY A 528 8.79 16.48 32.75
N GLN A 529 8.92 17.74 32.31
CA GLN A 529 9.89 18.72 32.76
C GLN A 529 9.14 19.96 33.21
#